data_AF-A0A4Y2EEJ1-F1
#
_entry.id   AF-A0A4Y2EEJ1-F1
#
_cell.length_a   1.000
_cell.length_b   1.000
_cell.length_c   1.000
_cell.angle_alpha   90.00
_cell.angle_beta   90.00
_cell.angle_gamma   90.00
#
_symmetry.space_group_name_H-M   'P 1'
#
loop_
_entity.id
_entity.type
_entity.pdbx_description
1 polymer ?
#
loop_
_entity_poly.entity_id
_entity_poly.type
_entity_poly.pdbx_seq_one_letter_code
_entity_poly.pdbx_strand_id
1 'polypeptide(L)'
;MPLAVPMVWHEPCCHLADCYFCMTSTIGFSSKSKHTIQYPNIPSAVRPVPCNESLSILVAPKTYTLWPETDLEDFEPLSGPSASTDDDEVYPADLVH
;
A
#
# COMPACT_ATOMS: atom_id res chain seq x y z
N MET A 1 -6.07 -14.43 -31.24
CA MET A 1 -6.39 -14.44 -29.81
C MET A 1 -7.05 -13.11 -29.49
N PRO A 2 -8.28 -13.07 -28.97
CA PRO A 2 -8.87 -11.81 -28.53
C PRO A 2 -8.04 -11.25 -27.37
N LEU A 3 -7.87 -9.93 -27.32
CA LEU A 3 -7.24 -9.25 -26.19
C LEU A 3 -8.14 -9.40 -24.95
N ALA A 4 -7.52 -9.56 -23.78
CA ALA A 4 -8.25 -9.63 -22.52
C ALA A 4 -8.91 -8.27 -22.23
N VAL A 5 -10.16 -8.30 -21.78
CA VAL A 5 -10.88 -7.09 -21.36
C VAL A 5 -10.19 -6.50 -20.13
N PRO A 6 -9.79 -5.22 -20.13
CA PRO A 6 -9.17 -4.59 -18.96
C PRO A 6 -10.16 -4.54 -17.80
N MET A 7 -9.67 -4.73 -16.58
CA MET A 7 -10.47 -4.63 -15.36
C MET A 7 -10.21 -3.30 -14.67
N VAL A 8 -11.26 -2.64 -14.18
CA VAL A 8 -11.17 -1.38 -13.45
C VAL A 8 -11.45 -1.63 -11.97
N TRP A 9 -10.56 -1.11 -11.11
CA TRP A 9 -10.78 -1.08 -9.66
C TRP A 9 -11.63 0.13 -9.30
N HIS A 10 -12.56 -0.04 -8.36
CA HIS A 10 -13.33 1.06 -7.80
C HIS A 10 -12.52 1.86 -6.78
N GLU A 11 -12.82 3.14 -6.65
CA GLU A 11 -12.22 3.98 -5.62
C GLU A 11 -12.67 3.50 -4.22
N PRO A 12 -11.74 3.32 -3.27
CA PRO A 12 -12.08 2.95 -1.89
C PRO A 12 -12.97 4.03 -1.25
N CYS A 13 -14.02 3.63 -0.54
CA CYS A 13 -14.98 4.58 0.03
C CYS A 13 -14.57 5.10 1.40
N CYS A 14 -14.22 4.25 2.37
CA CYS A 14 -13.98 4.71 3.75
C CYS A 14 -13.09 3.79 4.61
N HIS A 15 -11.77 3.85 4.44
CA HIS A 15 -10.79 3.01 5.15
C HIS A 15 -10.86 3.00 6.70
N LEU A 16 -11.59 3.94 7.32
CA LEU A 16 -11.75 4.03 8.77
C LEU A 16 -12.86 3.13 9.31
N ALA A 17 -13.95 2.96 8.56
CA ALA A 17 -15.15 2.24 8.99
C ALA A 17 -15.38 0.95 8.22
N ASP A 18 -14.89 0.87 6.97
CA ASP A 18 -15.13 -0.25 6.05
C ASP A 18 -13.86 -1.05 5.73
N CYS A 19 -12.97 -1.22 6.71
CA CYS A 19 -11.71 -1.96 6.58
C CYS A 19 -11.77 -3.33 7.27
N TYR A 20 -11.19 -4.37 6.65
CA TYR A 20 -11.11 -5.72 7.23
C TYR A 20 -10.46 -5.75 8.61
N PHE A 21 -9.42 -4.96 8.83
CA PHE A 21 -8.71 -4.90 10.10
C PHE A 21 -9.59 -4.28 11.20
N CYS A 22 -10.41 -3.29 10.85
CA CYS A 22 -11.32 -2.62 11.78
C CYS A 22 -12.56 -3.48 12.08
N MET A 23 -13.08 -4.20 11.09
CA MET A 23 -14.34 -4.95 11.19
C MET A 23 -14.17 -6.37 11.72
N THR A 24 -12.97 -6.95 11.66
CA THR A 24 -12.72 -8.36 12.00
C THR A 24 -11.86 -8.45 13.26
N SER A 25 -12.41 -9.00 14.34
CA SER A 25 -11.61 -9.29 15.53
C SER A 25 -10.66 -10.45 15.25
N THR A 26 -9.36 -10.19 15.39
CA THR A 26 -8.30 -11.20 15.25
C THR A 26 -7.89 -11.79 16.60
N ILE A 27 -8.51 -11.36 17.70
CA ILE A 27 -8.23 -11.85 19.05
C ILE A 27 -8.55 -13.34 19.12
N GLY A 28 -7.58 -14.13 19.60
CA GLY A 28 -7.72 -15.59 19.73
C GLY A 28 -7.32 -16.38 18.48
N PHE A 29 -6.99 -15.71 17.37
CA PHE A 29 -6.40 -16.38 16.21
C PHE A 29 -4.87 -16.44 16.36
N SER A 30 -4.32 -17.60 16.02
CA SER A 30 -2.88 -17.85 15.97
C SER A 30 -2.40 -17.97 14.52
N SER A 31 -1.09 -18.06 14.32
CA SER A 31 -0.52 -18.36 12.99
C SER A 31 -1.07 -19.64 12.37
N LYS A 32 -1.45 -20.63 13.20
CA LYS A 32 -2.05 -21.88 12.77
C LYS A 32 -3.53 -21.76 12.43
N SER A 33 -4.29 -20.89 13.12
CA SER A 33 -5.73 -20.74 12.93
C SER A 33 -6.15 -19.53 12.07
N LYS A 34 -5.21 -18.69 11.61
CA LYS A 34 -5.54 -17.50 10.79
C LYS A 34 -6.36 -17.78 9.51
N HIS A 35 -6.27 -19.01 8.99
CA HIS A 35 -7.01 -19.43 7.79
C HIS A 35 -8.51 -19.60 8.02
N THR A 36 -8.97 -19.67 9.28
CA THR A 36 -10.39 -19.77 9.63
C THR A 36 -11.04 -18.41 9.86
N ILE A 37 -10.27 -17.32 9.82
CA ILE A 37 -10.80 -15.95 9.93
C ILE A 37 -11.71 -15.70 8.74
N GLN A 38 -12.98 -15.40 9.02
CA GLN A 38 -13.95 -15.01 8.01
C GLN A 38 -13.99 -13.49 7.92
N TYR A 39 -13.66 -12.98 6.73
CA TYR A 39 -13.78 -11.57 6.43
C TYR A 39 -15.17 -11.30 5.82
N PRO A 40 -15.90 -10.27 6.30
CA PRO A 40 -17.18 -9.90 5.71
C PRO A 40 -17.00 -9.40 4.27
N ASN A 41 -18.06 -9.31 3.46
CA ASN A 41 -17.96 -8.64 2.17
C ASN A 41 -18.10 -7.12 2.38
N ILE A 42 -17.07 -6.34 2.06
CA ILE A 42 -17.02 -4.89 2.29
C ILE A 42 -16.97 -4.13 0.96
N PRO A 43 -17.62 -2.95 0.85
CA PRO A 43 -17.67 -2.18 -0.38
C PRO A 43 -16.29 -1.67 -0.84
N SER A 44 -15.38 -1.43 0.11
CA SER A 44 -14.02 -0.97 -0.19
C SER A 44 -13.06 -2.06 -0.70
N ALA A 45 -13.45 -3.33 -0.68
CA ALA A 45 -12.65 -4.45 -1.19
C ALA A 45 -13.40 -5.24 -2.27
N VAL A 46 -14.25 -4.56 -3.04
CA VAL A 46 -15.01 -5.15 -4.14
C VAL A 46 -14.09 -5.53 -5.29
N ARG A 47 -14.42 -6.64 -5.95
CA ARG A 47 -13.64 -7.16 -7.08
C ARG A 47 -13.70 -6.20 -8.27
N PRO A 48 -12.64 -6.16 -9.09
CA PRO A 48 -12.62 -5.36 -10.30
C PRO A 48 -13.76 -5.75 -11.23
N VAL A 49 -14.34 -4.76 -11.88
CA VAL A 49 -15.39 -4.97 -12.88
C VAL A 49 -14.75 -4.85 -14.27
N PRO A 50 -15.13 -5.69 -15.25
CA PRO A 50 -14.69 -5.54 -16.63
C PRO A 50 -15.05 -4.16 -17.17
N CYS A 51 -14.10 -3.49 -17.80
CA CYS A 51 -14.33 -2.21 -18.45
C CYS A 51 -15.31 -2.43 -19.61
N ASN A 52 -16.51 -1.87 -19.51
CA ASN A 52 -17.51 -1.87 -20.57
C ASN A 52 -17.49 -0.52 -21.31
N GLU A 53 -18.25 -0.41 -22.41
CA GLU A 53 -18.25 0.77 -23.28
C GLU A 53 -18.72 2.07 -22.59
N SER A 54 -19.41 1.95 -21.44
CA SER A 54 -19.78 3.10 -20.58
C SER A 54 -18.68 3.51 -19.58
N LEU A 55 -17.68 2.65 -19.35
CA LEU A 55 -16.49 2.91 -18.52
C LEU A 55 -15.25 3.23 -19.38
N SER A 56 -15.28 2.92 -20.68
CA SER A 56 -14.33 3.49 -21.63
C SER A 56 -14.61 4.99 -21.73
N ILE A 57 -13.67 5.90 -21.50
CA ILE A 57 -12.26 5.85 -21.85
C ILE A 57 -11.55 6.68 -20.77
N LEU A 58 -10.68 6.06 -19.95
CA LEU A 58 -9.57 6.83 -19.38
C LEU A 58 -8.74 7.26 -20.60
N VAL A 59 -8.99 8.47 -21.10
CA VAL A 59 -8.17 9.05 -22.15
C VAL A 59 -6.80 9.18 -21.51
N ALA A 60 -5.87 8.33 -21.94
CA ALA A 60 -4.47 8.52 -21.60
C ALA A 60 -4.15 10.00 -21.87
N PRO A 61 -3.64 10.75 -20.87
CA PRO A 61 -3.31 12.14 -21.08
C PRO A 61 -2.42 12.24 -22.32
N LYS A 62 -2.91 12.90 -23.37
CA LYS A 62 -2.15 13.06 -24.63
C LYS A 62 -0.92 13.95 -24.44
N THR A 63 -0.83 14.63 -23.30
CA THR A 63 0.23 15.56 -22.96
C THR A 63 0.66 15.26 -21.54
N TYR A 64 1.85 14.69 -21.40
CA TYR A 64 2.59 14.85 -20.16
C TYR A 64 3.03 16.32 -20.15
N THR A 65 2.38 17.16 -19.35
CA THR A 65 2.98 18.45 -19.01
C THR A 65 4.16 18.11 -18.11
N LEU A 66 5.38 18.12 -18.67
CA LEU A 66 6.56 18.33 -17.85
C LEU A 66 6.29 19.65 -17.14
N TRP A 67 6.00 19.60 -15.85
CA TRP A 67 6.10 20.78 -15.02
C TRP A 67 7.52 21.30 -15.25
N PRO A 68 7.71 22.58 -15.62
CA PRO A 68 9.05 23.12 -15.58
C PRO A 68 9.54 22.87 -14.16
N GLU A 69 10.64 22.12 -14.05
CA GLU A 69 11.48 22.17 -12.87
C GLU A 69 11.90 23.64 -12.78
N THR A 70 11.10 24.44 -12.09
CA THR A 70 11.57 25.70 -11.53
C THR A 70 12.62 25.27 -10.56
N ASP A 71 13.85 25.29 -11.06
CA ASP A 71 15.11 25.48 -10.36
C ASP A 71 14.84 25.88 -8.90
N LEU A 72 14.72 24.86 -8.04
CA LEU A 72 14.79 25.09 -6.61
C LEU A 72 16.27 25.31 -6.36
N GLU A 73 16.60 26.59 -6.42
CA GLU A 73 17.92 27.14 -6.17
C GLU A 73 18.58 26.44 -5.00
N ASP A 74 19.81 25.97 -5.26
CA ASP A 74 20.93 26.00 -4.34
C ASP A 74 20.58 25.76 -2.85
N PHE A 75 20.34 24.49 -2.48
CA PHE A 75 20.68 24.07 -1.14
C PHE A 75 22.12 23.59 -1.15
N GLU A 76 23.03 24.54 -0.89
CA GLU A 76 24.42 24.27 -0.56
C GLU A 76 24.49 23.17 0.52
N PRO A 77 25.13 22.00 0.26
CA PRO A 77 25.28 20.97 1.26
C PRO A 77 26.33 21.45 2.26
N LEU A 78 25.88 22.15 3.30
CA LEU A 78 26.75 22.59 4.37
C LEU A 78 27.28 21.34 5.07
N SER A 79 28.54 21.06 4.77
CA SER A 79 29.30 19.93 5.28
C SER A 79 29.30 19.96 6.81
N GLY A 80 28.69 18.96 7.41
CA GLY A 80 28.77 18.69 8.85
C GLY A 80 29.18 17.23 9.08
N PRO A 81 30.34 16.95 9.69
CA PRO A 81 30.73 15.60 10.04
C PRO A 81 30.05 15.20 11.36
N SER A 82 29.36 14.05 11.39
CA SER A 82 29.05 13.38 12.66
C SER A 82 28.87 11.88 12.46
N ALA A 83 29.51 11.15 13.37
CA ALA A 83 29.98 9.79 13.25
C ALA A 83 28.89 8.72 13.15
N SER A 84 29.15 7.70 12.33
CA SER A 84 28.59 6.37 12.52
C SER A 84 29.13 5.81 13.84
N THR A 85 28.28 5.68 14.84
CA THR A 85 28.50 4.73 15.93
C THR A 85 27.68 3.50 15.56
N ASP A 86 28.36 2.56 14.93
CA ASP A 86 27.98 1.16 14.83
C ASP A 86 28.23 0.59 16.24
N ASP A 87 27.17 0.31 16.99
CA ASP A 87 27.27 -0.37 18.28
C ASP A 87 26.65 -1.77 18.11
N ASP A 88 27.54 -2.75 18.15
CA ASP A 88 27.27 -4.18 18.08
C ASP A 88 26.53 -4.66 19.34
N GLU A 89 25.20 -4.77 19.28
CA GLU A 89 24.43 -5.39 20.36
C GLU A 89 24.48 -6.93 20.24
N VAL A 90 25.54 -7.51 20.82
CA VAL A 90 25.67 -8.94 21.11
C VAL A 90 24.54 -9.39 22.05
N TYR A 91 23.66 -10.27 21.57
CA TYR A 91 22.66 -10.94 22.42
C TYR A 91 23.38 -11.94 23.35
N PRO A 92 23.27 -11.83 24.68
CA PRO A 92 23.64 -12.94 25.56
C PRO A 92 22.55 -14.00 25.50
N ALA A 93 22.89 -15.17 24.96
CA ALA A 93 22.19 -16.40 25.30
C ALA A 93 22.52 -16.72 26.76
N ASP A 94 21.48 -16.94 27.57
CA ASP A 94 21.42 -17.86 28.71
C ASP A 94 20.63 -17.27 29.88
N LEU A 95 19.36 -17.70 30.00
CA LEU A 95 18.76 -17.88 31.32
C LEU A 95 17.77 -19.05 31.28
N VAL A 96 18.34 -20.25 31.36
CA VAL A 96 17.68 -21.43 31.93
C VAL A 96 17.26 -21.08 33.36
N HIS A 97 16.00 -21.31 33.70
CA HIS A 97 15.55 -21.86 34.97
C HIS A 97 14.38 -22.80 34.70
#